data_AF-A0A6I3F419-F1
#
_entry.id   AF-A0A6I3F419-F1
#
_cell.length_a   1.000
_cell.length_b   1.000
_cell.length_c   1.000
_cell.angle_alpha   90.00
_cell.angle_beta   90.00
_cell.angle_gamma   90.00
#
_symmetry.space_group_name_H-M   'P 1'
#
loop_
_entity.id
_entity.type
_entity.pdbx_description
1 polymer ?
#
loop_
_entity_poly.entity_id
_entity_poly.type
_entity_poly.pdbx_seq_one_letter_code
_entity_poly.pdbx_strand_id
1 'polypeptide(L)'
;MSDPGQTAIKPEMQTRILEAGVNLWIDEPPSVLFGGYTVARVAKAAGVTRSTFYSYWPSTKDYLDDLIEHLAHREPVVKTSAVSEAITNMRLTGPDIVAGFLSAFDAQFDAVLADPALRIRLGFLSQMDDPEVAERLREHYKLIEQRSERTHVFLRENWGRKTRAPVNDEHLRAIYATITDALAARHRIDPEGMPREIYGYVALTLLLVITARVDDQRDLEAVFDPVNSWPSSGLAIKSAQMSADELSSANPPRPLDPDAAREVAVATRRLITRIGWTELSLSEIAVVTGFPERTLAQAFGSKSGLAMAIFELNVSERFEMLERTGDPITDLRAMLELSAEELRRSPAIAQSVVLLYAGAATRVLPELVQHSSYSTYMTCALEAKAAGQFDADLDVASFIATVLRLLLLENCPSPTGRENSGSSIELLLRGAGAPPPPPAA
;
A
#
# COMPACT_ATOMS: atom_id res chain seq x y z
N MET A 1 -30.16 48.72 44.44
CA MET A 1 -30.01 47.31 44.86
C MET A 1 -30.28 46.46 43.65
N SER A 2 -29.23 46.19 42.88
CA SER A 2 -29.26 45.30 41.72
C SER A 2 -28.91 43.91 42.24
N ASP A 3 -29.76 42.94 41.94
CA ASP A 3 -29.65 41.55 42.39
C ASP A 3 -28.35 40.90 41.83
N PRO A 4 -27.35 40.54 42.65
CA PRO A 4 -26.11 39.94 42.19
C PRO A 4 -26.21 38.44 41.89
N GLY A 5 -27.40 37.83 41.97
CA GLY A 5 -27.56 36.36 41.96
C GLY A 5 -27.78 35.68 40.60
N GLN A 6 -27.92 36.41 39.49
CA GLN A 6 -28.52 35.83 38.26
C GLN A 6 -27.57 35.45 37.10
N THR A 7 -26.26 35.67 37.23
CA THR A 7 -25.39 35.69 36.03
C THR A 7 -24.47 34.46 35.84
N ALA A 8 -24.40 33.53 36.80
CA ALA A 8 -23.49 32.37 36.71
C ALA A 8 -24.18 31.00 36.54
N ILE A 9 -25.51 30.89 36.68
CA ILE A 9 -26.25 29.61 36.62
C ILE A 9 -26.61 29.19 35.18
N LYS A 10 -26.63 30.15 34.23
CA LYS A 10 -27.03 29.90 32.84
C LYS A 10 -26.12 28.92 32.07
N PRO A 11 -24.78 28.99 32.18
CA PRO A 11 -23.89 28.08 31.44
C PRO A 11 -24.02 26.62 31.87
N GLU A 12 -24.22 26.37 33.18
CA GLU A 12 -24.33 25.00 33.73
C GLU A 12 -25.61 24.30 33.25
N MET A 13 -26.73 25.01 33.22
CA MET A 13 -28.00 24.47 32.76
C MET A 13 -28.00 24.17 31.27
N GLN A 14 -27.46 25.10 30.45
CA GLN A 14 -27.32 24.92 29.01
C GLN A 14 -26.47 23.68 28.71
N THR A 15 -25.30 23.56 29.36
CA THR A 15 -24.41 22.41 29.26
C THR A 15 -25.13 21.11 29.64
N ARG A 16 -25.91 21.10 30.73
CA ARG A 16 -26.66 19.92 31.16
C ARG A 16 -27.70 19.47 30.14
N ILE A 17 -28.37 20.40 29.46
CA ILE A 17 -29.35 20.07 28.41
C ILE A 17 -28.64 19.54 27.15
N LEU A 18 -27.49 20.11 26.79
CA LEU A 18 -26.66 19.62 25.69
C LEU A 18 -26.17 18.20 25.98
N GLU A 19 -25.65 17.94 27.19
CA GLU A 19 -25.23 16.62 27.66
C GLU A 19 -26.36 15.59 27.63
N ALA A 20 -27.56 15.96 28.07
CA ALA A 20 -28.73 15.09 27.98
C ALA A 20 -29.08 14.76 26.52
N GLY A 21 -28.93 15.72 25.62
CA GLY A 21 -29.04 15.49 24.18
C GLY A 21 -28.05 14.48 23.67
N VAL A 22 -26.76 14.66 23.99
CA VAL A 22 -25.71 13.71 23.59
C VAL A 22 -26.01 12.32 24.14
N ASN A 23 -26.33 12.17 25.43
CA ASN A 23 -26.61 10.87 26.03
C ASN A 23 -27.80 10.17 25.36
N LEU A 24 -28.85 10.92 24.98
CA LEU A 24 -29.95 10.35 24.19
C LEU A 24 -29.48 9.79 22.85
N TRP A 25 -28.52 10.42 22.17
CA TRP A 25 -27.93 9.89 20.93
C TRP A 25 -27.05 8.66 21.14
N ILE A 26 -26.46 8.51 22.32
CA ILE A 26 -25.62 7.38 22.69
C ILE A 26 -26.47 6.14 22.98
N ASP A 27 -27.46 6.34 23.86
CA ASP A 27 -28.21 5.27 24.49
C ASP A 27 -29.32 4.71 23.60
N GLU A 28 -29.82 5.52 22.66
CA GLU A 28 -30.96 5.16 21.82
C GLU A 28 -30.53 4.60 20.45
N PRO A 29 -31.28 3.63 19.90
CA PRO A 29 -30.99 3.11 18.57
C PRO A 29 -31.29 4.15 17.48
N PRO A 30 -30.58 4.12 16.32
CA PRO A 30 -30.75 5.11 15.24
C PRO A 30 -32.20 5.32 14.77
N SER A 31 -32.99 4.24 14.71
CA SER A 31 -34.41 4.30 14.33
C SER A 31 -35.25 5.21 15.24
N VAL A 32 -34.89 5.32 16.51
CA VAL A 32 -35.56 6.16 17.50
C VAL A 32 -35.15 7.62 17.39
N LEU A 33 -33.99 7.91 16.81
CA LEU A 33 -33.44 9.26 16.68
C LEU A 33 -34.04 9.99 15.46
N PHE A 34 -34.16 9.32 14.31
CA PHE A 34 -34.74 9.92 13.10
C PHE A 34 -36.26 10.17 13.17
N GLY A 35 -36.99 9.49 14.06
CA GLY A 35 -38.43 9.70 14.26
C GLY A 35 -38.83 10.25 15.63
N GLY A 36 -37.88 10.31 16.59
CA GLY A 36 -38.21 10.50 17.99
C GLY A 36 -37.28 11.44 18.75
N TYR A 37 -36.27 12.06 18.13
CA TYR A 37 -35.48 13.09 18.79
C TYR A 37 -36.28 14.40 18.88
N THR A 38 -36.93 14.62 20.03
CA THR A 38 -37.81 15.77 20.26
C THR A 38 -37.33 16.58 21.45
N VAL A 39 -37.59 17.90 21.41
CA VAL A 39 -37.35 18.82 22.55
C VAL A 39 -37.93 18.28 23.86
N ALA A 40 -39.08 17.61 23.79
CA ALA A 40 -39.73 17.00 24.94
C ALA A 40 -38.86 15.94 25.64
N ARG A 41 -38.20 15.09 24.85
CA ARG A 41 -37.35 14.01 25.38
C ARG A 41 -36.05 14.57 25.91
N VAL A 42 -35.41 15.48 25.19
CA VAL A 42 -34.19 16.16 25.66
C VAL A 42 -34.47 16.87 26.99
N ALA A 43 -35.56 17.65 27.07
CA ALA A 43 -35.94 18.34 28.31
C ALA A 43 -36.20 17.34 29.46
N LYS A 44 -36.92 16.24 29.19
CA LYS A 44 -37.16 15.18 30.18
C LYS A 44 -35.85 14.53 30.65
N ALA A 45 -34.95 14.19 29.73
CA ALA A 45 -33.64 13.59 30.04
C ALA A 45 -32.76 14.55 30.86
N ALA A 46 -32.84 15.85 30.59
CA ALA A 46 -32.13 16.88 31.35
C ALA A 46 -32.79 17.25 32.68
N GLY A 47 -33.96 16.68 33.02
CA GLY A 47 -34.72 17.01 34.21
C GLY A 47 -35.28 18.45 34.21
N VAL A 48 -35.62 18.98 33.03
CA VAL A 48 -36.17 20.34 32.85
C VAL A 48 -37.50 20.32 32.09
N THR A 49 -38.23 21.45 32.12
CA THR A 49 -39.46 21.61 31.34
C THR A 49 -39.15 22.03 29.89
N ARG A 50 -40.09 21.84 28.96
CA ARG A 50 -39.97 22.40 27.60
C ARG A 50 -39.85 23.93 27.62
N SER A 51 -40.56 24.59 28.53
CA SER A 51 -40.46 26.04 28.68
C SER A 51 -39.05 26.48 29.09
N THR A 52 -38.39 25.71 29.96
CA THR A 52 -36.99 25.94 30.34
C THR A 52 -36.07 25.76 29.14
N PHE A 53 -36.26 24.71 28.34
CA PHE A 53 -35.49 24.49 27.13
C PHE A 53 -35.59 25.69 26.17
N TYR A 54 -36.81 26.13 25.84
CA TYR A 54 -37.03 27.23 24.89
C TYR A 54 -36.58 28.60 25.42
N SER A 55 -36.26 28.71 26.71
CA SER A 55 -35.63 29.92 27.28
C SER A 55 -34.15 30.06 26.90
N TYR A 56 -33.50 28.96 26.50
CA TYR A 56 -32.12 28.94 25.99
C TYR A 56 -32.09 28.92 24.46
N TRP A 57 -32.96 28.13 23.83
CA TRP A 57 -33.00 27.98 22.38
C TRP A 57 -34.39 28.32 21.83
N PRO A 58 -34.54 29.44 21.09
CA PRO A 58 -35.83 29.81 20.50
C PRO A 58 -36.39 28.75 19.54
N SER A 59 -35.51 27.99 18.88
CA SER A 59 -35.89 26.92 17.96
C SER A 59 -35.11 25.63 18.21
N THR A 60 -35.61 24.53 17.62
CA THR A 60 -34.86 23.25 17.61
C THR A 60 -33.60 23.36 16.76
N LYS A 61 -33.57 24.23 15.74
CA LYS A 61 -32.37 24.48 14.93
C LYS A 61 -31.27 25.09 15.81
N ASP A 62 -31.56 26.16 16.55
CA ASP A 62 -30.58 26.80 17.45
C ASP A 62 -30.00 25.82 18.48
N TYR A 63 -30.82 24.88 18.97
CA TYR A 63 -30.33 23.83 19.86
C TYR A 63 -29.43 22.80 19.16
N LEU A 64 -29.79 22.37 17.95
CA LEU A 64 -28.97 21.44 17.18
C LEU A 64 -27.63 22.09 16.81
N ASP A 65 -27.64 23.38 16.53
CA ASP A 65 -26.46 24.20 16.26
C ASP A 65 -25.49 24.17 17.46
N ASP A 66 -25.97 24.52 18.65
CA ASP A 66 -25.18 24.45 19.89
C ASP A 66 -24.77 23.00 20.23
N LEU A 67 -25.59 22.00 19.91
CA LEU A 67 -25.27 20.59 20.15
C LEU A 67 -24.10 20.12 19.28
N ILE A 68 -24.04 20.56 18.02
CA ILE A 68 -22.90 20.29 17.12
C ILE A 68 -21.63 20.92 17.70
N GLU A 69 -21.71 22.20 18.09
CA GLU A 69 -20.58 22.91 18.67
C GLU A 69 -20.12 22.24 19.98
N HIS A 70 -21.06 21.86 20.85
CA HIS A 70 -20.78 21.14 22.09
C HIS A 70 -20.07 19.81 21.82
N LEU A 71 -20.52 19.06 20.81
CA LEU A 71 -19.88 17.81 20.40
C LEU A 71 -18.49 18.01 19.82
N ALA A 72 -18.25 19.10 19.07
CA ALA A 72 -16.93 19.43 18.54
C ALA A 72 -15.92 19.74 19.66
N HIS A 73 -16.41 20.35 20.74
CA HIS A 73 -15.62 20.69 21.93
C HIS A 73 -15.48 19.54 22.93
N ARG A 74 -16.39 18.55 22.94
CA ARG A 74 -16.17 17.30 23.67
C ARG A 74 -15.00 16.57 23.04
N GLU A 75 -13.81 16.76 23.62
CA GLU A 75 -12.70 15.88 23.34
C GLU A 75 -13.17 14.44 23.61
N PRO A 76 -13.06 13.52 22.64
CA PRO A 76 -12.93 12.13 23.03
C PRO A 76 -11.61 12.06 23.80
N VAL A 77 -11.69 12.12 25.13
CA VAL A 77 -10.58 11.97 26.09
C VAL A 77 -9.69 10.77 25.73
N VAL A 78 -10.28 9.79 25.04
CA VAL A 78 -9.65 8.55 24.55
C VAL A 78 -8.69 8.75 23.36
N LYS A 79 -8.89 9.76 22.47
CA LYS A 79 -8.09 9.89 21.24
C LYS A 79 -6.66 10.37 21.50
N THR A 80 -6.44 11.21 22.51
CA THR A 80 -5.12 11.82 22.75
C THR A 80 -4.20 10.92 23.57
N SER A 81 -4.74 10.17 24.54
CA SER A 81 -3.95 9.28 25.41
C SER A 81 -3.50 8.02 24.70
N ALA A 82 -4.39 7.33 23.99
CA ALA A 82 -4.08 6.08 23.30
C ALA A 82 -3.01 6.27 22.20
N VAL A 83 -3.11 7.36 21.45
CA VAL A 83 -2.14 7.71 20.41
C VAL A 83 -0.80 8.15 21.01
N SER A 84 -0.82 8.92 22.11
CA SER A 84 0.40 9.31 22.83
C SER A 84 1.10 8.11 23.47
N GLU A 85 0.33 7.16 24.00
CA GLU A 85 0.83 5.91 24.56
C GLU A 85 1.43 5.03 23.46
N ALA A 86 0.77 4.92 22.30
CA ALA A 86 1.30 4.19 21.15
C ALA A 86 2.58 4.84 20.59
N ILE A 87 2.66 6.18 20.53
CA ILE A 87 3.89 6.92 20.23
C ILE A 87 5.00 6.61 21.23
N THR A 88 4.65 6.55 22.51
CA THR A 88 5.60 6.24 23.58
C THR A 88 6.10 4.81 23.45
N ASN A 89 5.20 3.86 23.18
CA ASN A 89 5.51 2.46 22.96
C ASN A 89 6.39 2.28 21.71
N MET A 90 6.11 2.98 20.60
CA MET A 90 6.96 2.95 19.41
C MET A 90 8.40 3.41 19.68
N ARG A 91 8.62 4.35 20.61
CA ARG A 91 9.97 4.74 21.03
C ARG A 91 10.67 3.65 21.86
N LEU A 92 9.90 2.78 22.52
CA LEU A 92 10.39 1.79 23.47
C LEU A 92 10.53 0.37 22.87
N THR A 93 9.72 0.00 21.87
CA THR A 93 9.62 -1.36 21.33
C THR A 93 10.76 -1.79 20.40
N GLY A 94 11.75 -0.93 20.16
CA GLY A 94 12.91 -1.30 19.33
C GLY A 94 12.54 -1.46 17.84
N PRO A 95 13.22 -2.35 17.08
CA PRO A 95 13.26 -2.30 15.62
C PRO A 95 11.96 -2.68 14.88
N ASP A 96 10.96 -3.25 15.55
CA ASP A 96 9.68 -3.61 14.90
C ASP A 96 8.69 -2.44 14.87
N ILE A 97 9.05 -1.48 14.03
CA ILE A 97 8.30 -0.25 13.80
C ILE A 97 6.90 -0.53 13.22
N VAL A 98 6.74 -1.61 12.44
CA VAL A 98 5.47 -1.96 11.79
C VAL A 98 4.46 -2.44 12.83
N ALA A 99 4.86 -3.32 13.75
CA ALA A 99 3.96 -3.79 14.81
C ALA A 99 3.48 -2.63 15.71
N GLY A 100 4.39 -1.73 16.09
CA GLY A 100 4.05 -0.54 16.87
C GLY A 100 3.07 0.40 16.16
N PHE A 101 3.22 0.54 14.84
CA PHE A 101 2.28 1.29 14.01
C PHE A 101 0.89 0.67 13.98
N LEU A 102 0.81 -0.62 13.67
CA LEU A 102 -0.48 -1.33 13.60
C LEU A 102 -1.22 -1.23 14.94
N SER A 103 -0.51 -1.42 16.06
CA SER A 103 -1.09 -1.24 17.40
C SER A 103 -1.59 0.18 17.66
N ALA A 104 -0.90 1.21 17.15
CA ALA A 104 -1.33 2.60 17.29
C ALA A 104 -2.64 2.87 16.55
N PHE A 105 -2.74 2.37 15.31
CA PHE A 105 -3.93 2.53 14.48
C PHE A 105 -5.11 1.72 15.04
N ASP A 106 -4.88 0.51 15.54
CA ASP A 106 -5.93 -0.26 16.22
C ASP A 106 -6.52 0.51 17.41
N ALA A 107 -5.67 1.09 18.26
CA ALA A 107 -6.12 1.88 19.41
C ALA A 107 -6.87 3.16 18.98
N GLN A 108 -6.42 3.81 17.90
CA GLN A 108 -7.12 4.96 17.32
C GLN A 108 -8.49 4.55 16.77
N PHE A 109 -8.59 3.41 16.09
CA PHE A 109 -9.84 2.92 15.53
C PHE A 109 -10.84 2.56 16.61
N ASP A 110 -10.39 1.87 17.66
CA ASP A 110 -11.21 1.57 18.84
C ASP A 110 -11.73 2.84 19.50
N ALA A 111 -10.90 3.88 19.62
CA ALA A 111 -11.31 5.18 20.15
C ALA A 111 -12.39 5.85 19.27
N VAL A 112 -12.31 5.70 17.95
CA VAL A 112 -13.34 6.20 17.01
C VAL A 112 -14.60 5.36 17.04
N LEU A 113 -14.51 4.04 17.20
CA LEU A 113 -15.64 3.14 17.37
C LEU A 113 -16.36 3.35 18.71
N ALA A 114 -15.63 3.75 19.75
CA ALA A 114 -16.20 4.15 21.04
C ALA A 114 -16.74 5.59 21.03
N ASP A 115 -16.41 6.40 20.01
CA ASP A 115 -16.81 7.80 19.93
C ASP A 115 -18.33 7.92 19.64
N PRO A 116 -19.11 8.47 20.59
CA PRO A 116 -20.53 8.68 20.38
C PRO A 116 -20.80 9.76 19.32
N ALA A 117 -19.91 10.74 19.18
CA ALA A 117 -20.04 11.83 18.23
C ALA A 117 -19.94 11.32 16.78
N LEU A 118 -19.33 10.15 16.53
CA LEU A 118 -19.30 9.56 15.19
C LEU A 118 -20.72 9.35 14.63
N ARG A 119 -21.67 8.82 15.42
CA ARG A 119 -23.06 8.62 14.92
C ARG A 119 -23.72 9.93 14.58
N ILE A 120 -23.52 10.93 15.44
CA ILE A 120 -24.12 12.24 15.30
C ILE A 120 -23.58 12.94 14.05
N ARG A 121 -22.26 12.87 13.81
CA ARG A 121 -21.60 13.36 12.59
C ARG A 121 -22.16 12.70 11.33
N LEU A 122 -22.33 11.37 11.35
CA LEU A 122 -22.95 10.65 10.22
C LEU A 122 -24.40 11.10 9.99
N GLY A 123 -25.15 11.41 11.04
CA GLY A 123 -26.49 12.00 10.95
C GLY A 123 -26.46 13.37 10.27
N PHE A 124 -25.55 14.27 10.68
CA PHE A 124 -25.43 15.61 10.11
C PHE A 124 -24.93 15.62 8.66
N LEU A 125 -24.18 14.60 8.21
CA LEU A 125 -23.83 14.45 6.79
C LEU A 125 -25.08 14.38 5.89
N SER A 126 -26.22 13.89 6.39
CA SER A 126 -27.49 13.89 5.63
C SER A 126 -28.07 15.30 5.39
N GLN A 127 -27.56 16.32 6.09
CA GLN A 127 -27.97 17.71 5.97
C GLN A 127 -26.89 18.58 5.31
N MET A 128 -25.91 17.98 4.62
CA MET A 128 -24.79 18.70 4.00
C MET A 128 -25.20 19.72 2.93
N ASP A 129 -26.44 19.65 2.43
CA ASP A 129 -26.99 20.64 1.50
C ASP A 129 -27.37 21.97 2.19
N ASP A 130 -27.48 22.00 3.52
CA ASP A 130 -27.58 23.25 4.30
C ASP A 130 -26.18 23.88 4.46
N PRO A 131 -25.92 25.07 3.88
CA PRO A 131 -24.61 25.72 3.93
C PRO A 131 -24.08 25.96 5.35
N GLU A 132 -24.96 26.21 6.32
CA GLU A 132 -24.57 26.45 7.72
C GLU A 132 -24.07 25.16 8.37
N VAL A 133 -24.76 24.04 8.12
CA VAL A 133 -24.34 22.71 8.59
C VAL A 133 -23.03 22.30 7.92
N ALA A 134 -22.89 22.55 6.62
CA ALA A 134 -21.66 22.25 5.87
C ALA A 134 -20.45 23.03 6.40
N GLU A 135 -20.58 24.32 6.73
CA GLU A 135 -19.49 25.11 7.31
C GLU A 135 -19.07 24.54 8.67
N ARG A 136 -20.02 24.22 9.55
CA ARG A 136 -19.68 23.65 10.87
C ARG A 136 -19.01 22.29 10.78
N LEU A 137 -19.47 21.42 9.87
CA LEU A 137 -18.79 20.15 9.61
C LEU A 137 -17.36 20.38 9.11
N ARG A 138 -17.14 21.38 8.25
CA ARG A 138 -15.81 21.76 7.76
C ARG A 138 -14.91 22.26 8.89
N GLU A 139 -15.40 23.15 9.75
CA GLU A 139 -14.68 23.63 10.94
C GLU A 139 -14.32 22.49 11.88
N HIS A 140 -15.25 21.56 12.10
CA HIS A 140 -15.03 20.38 12.93
C HIS A 140 -13.93 19.46 12.36
N TYR A 141 -13.95 19.17 11.06
CA TYR A 141 -12.89 18.38 10.43
C TYR A 141 -11.52 19.08 10.52
N LYS A 142 -11.46 20.40 10.29
CA LYS A 142 -10.22 21.18 10.48
C LYS A 142 -9.68 21.06 11.90
N LEU A 143 -10.56 21.11 12.91
CA LEU A 143 -10.15 20.95 14.30
C LEU A 143 -9.59 19.55 14.59
N ILE A 144 -10.22 18.48 14.06
CA ILE A 144 -9.70 17.12 14.16
C ILE A 144 -8.33 17.00 13.48
N GLU A 145 -8.20 17.53 12.27
CA GLU A 145 -6.98 17.48 11.48
C GLU A 145 -5.83 18.21 12.20
N GLN A 146 -6.08 19.41 12.72
CA GLN A 146 -5.11 20.17 13.53
C GLN A 146 -4.68 19.41 14.78
N ARG A 147 -5.62 18.80 15.51
CA ARG A 147 -5.32 17.98 16.70
C ARG A 147 -4.45 16.77 16.35
N SER A 148 -4.68 16.14 15.19
CA SER A 148 -3.90 14.98 14.73
C SER A 148 -2.52 15.34 14.14
N GLU A 149 -2.27 16.61 13.83
CA GLU A 149 -1.09 17.06 13.10
C GLU A 149 0.21 16.68 13.82
N ARG A 150 0.29 16.96 15.11
CA ARG A 150 1.48 16.67 15.91
C ARG A 150 1.85 15.20 15.88
N THR A 151 0.86 14.32 15.95
CA THR A 151 1.05 12.86 15.85
C THR A 151 1.56 12.47 14.47
N HIS A 152 0.89 12.92 13.41
CA HIS A 152 1.27 12.54 12.04
C HIS A 152 2.66 13.04 11.65
N VAL A 153 3.00 14.28 12.01
CA VAL A 153 4.34 14.86 11.81
C VAL A 153 5.37 14.03 12.58
N PHE A 154 5.12 13.77 13.87
CA PHE A 154 6.01 12.97 14.69
C PHE A 154 6.27 11.59 14.08
N LEU A 155 5.23 10.83 13.71
CA LEU A 155 5.39 9.50 13.13
C LEU A 155 6.20 9.53 11.83
N ARG A 156 5.88 10.48 10.95
CA ARG A 156 6.53 10.61 9.66
C ARG A 156 8.02 10.98 9.80
N GLU A 157 8.35 11.94 10.67
CA GLU A 157 9.73 12.36 10.91
C GLU A 157 10.58 11.25 11.53
N ASN A 158 10.02 10.51 12.50
CA ASN A 158 10.74 9.38 13.12
C ASN A 158 10.99 8.24 12.13
N TRP A 159 10.18 8.13 11.08
CA TRP A 159 10.36 7.14 10.02
C TRP A 159 11.27 7.64 8.88
N GLY A 160 11.79 8.87 8.99
CA GLY A 160 12.61 9.49 7.94
C GLY A 160 11.83 9.66 6.64
N ARG A 161 10.55 10.06 6.74
CA ARG A 161 9.64 10.18 5.59
C ARG A 161 9.20 11.63 5.34
N LYS A 162 8.74 11.89 4.11
CA LYS A 162 8.11 13.14 3.66
C LYS A 162 6.86 12.81 2.82
N THR A 163 5.91 13.72 2.70
CA THR A 163 4.77 13.55 1.79
C THR A 163 5.23 13.56 0.32
N ARG A 164 4.55 12.80 -0.54
CA ARG A 164 4.79 12.78 -1.99
C ARG A 164 3.85 13.73 -2.71
N ALA A 165 4.37 14.59 -3.58
CA ALA A 165 3.54 15.41 -4.46
C ALA A 165 2.57 14.54 -5.30
N PRO A 166 1.37 15.03 -5.64
CA PRO A 166 0.80 16.33 -5.28
C PRO A 166 0.20 16.37 -3.86
N VAL A 167 0.31 15.28 -3.09
CA VAL A 167 -0.17 15.21 -1.70
C VAL A 167 0.78 16.02 -0.81
N ASN A 168 0.21 16.92 -0.01
CA ASN A 168 0.92 17.65 1.03
C ASN A 168 0.42 17.17 2.41
N ASP A 169 0.92 17.80 3.48
CA ASP A 169 0.59 17.42 4.85
C ASP A 169 -0.88 17.68 5.23
N GLU A 170 -1.51 18.68 4.62
CA GLU A 170 -2.94 18.95 4.79
C GLU A 170 -3.78 17.85 4.14
N HIS A 171 -3.50 17.51 2.88
CA HIS A 171 -4.14 16.40 2.18
C HIS A 171 -3.98 15.08 2.94
N LEU A 172 -2.79 14.79 3.47
CA LEU A 172 -2.53 13.58 4.24
C LEU A 172 -3.47 13.46 5.44
N ARG A 173 -3.64 14.55 6.21
CA ARG A 173 -4.50 14.57 7.39
C ARG A 173 -5.97 14.38 7.02
N ALA A 174 -6.43 15.08 5.99
CA ALA A 174 -7.80 14.96 5.49
C ALA A 174 -8.09 13.52 5.02
N ILE A 175 -7.16 12.89 4.31
CA ILE A 175 -7.27 11.48 3.87
C ILE A 175 -7.41 10.54 5.07
N TYR A 176 -6.55 10.67 6.09
CA TYR A 176 -6.63 9.81 7.28
C TYR A 176 -7.91 10.00 8.07
N ALA A 177 -8.33 11.25 8.31
CA ALA A 177 -9.59 11.54 9.00
C ALA A 177 -10.78 10.92 8.26
N THR A 178 -10.83 11.13 6.94
CA THR A 178 -11.89 10.59 6.07
C THR A 178 -11.94 9.07 6.11
N ILE A 179 -10.81 8.40 5.92
CA ILE A 179 -10.74 6.93 5.87
C ILE A 179 -11.07 6.32 7.22
N THR A 180 -10.64 6.94 8.31
CA THR A 180 -10.95 6.47 9.66
C THR A 180 -12.45 6.53 9.94
N ASP A 181 -13.09 7.67 9.67
CA ASP A 181 -14.53 7.82 9.88
C ASP A 181 -15.34 6.92 8.94
N ALA A 182 -14.95 6.80 7.66
CA ALA A 182 -15.63 5.96 6.67
C ALA A 182 -15.52 4.46 7.01
N LEU A 183 -14.34 3.98 7.39
CA LEU A 183 -14.15 2.58 7.78
C LEU A 183 -14.86 2.27 9.10
N ALA A 184 -14.85 3.19 10.06
CA ALA A 184 -15.60 3.03 11.31
C ALA A 184 -17.12 2.98 11.07
N ALA A 185 -17.62 3.82 10.15
CA ALA A 185 -19.01 3.78 9.71
C ALA A 185 -19.35 2.44 9.04
N ARG A 186 -18.50 1.96 8.12
CA ARG A 186 -18.71 0.67 7.43
C ARG A 186 -18.68 -0.50 8.41
N HIS A 187 -17.70 -0.56 9.32
CA HIS A 187 -17.59 -1.60 10.33
C HIS A 187 -18.82 -1.68 11.24
N ARG A 188 -19.40 -0.53 11.63
CA ARG A 188 -20.64 -0.49 12.42
C ARG A 188 -21.87 -1.03 11.68
N ILE A 189 -21.88 -0.96 10.34
CA ILE A 189 -22.99 -1.46 9.50
C ILE A 189 -22.80 -2.94 9.17
N ASP A 190 -21.56 -3.32 8.86
CA ASP A 190 -21.18 -4.63 8.33
C ASP A 190 -19.78 -5.00 8.87
N PRO A 191 -19.70 -5.53 10.10
CA PRO A 191 -18.42 -5.87 10.72
C PRO A 191 -17.75 -7.08 10.06
N GLU A 192 -18.51 -7.95 9.41
CA GLU A 192 -17.97 -9.12 8.68
C GLU A 192 -17.32 -8.69 7.37
N GLY A 193 -17.95 -7.78 6.61
CA GLY A 193 -17.40 -7.22 5.38
C GLY A 193 -16.33 -6.16 5.59
N MET A 194 -16.22 -5.59 6.79
CA MET A 194 -15.12 -4.70 7.19
C MET A 194 -14.57 -5.10 8.57
N PRO A 195 -13.76 -6.16 8.65
CA PRO A 195 -13.12 -6.58 9.89
C PRO A 195 -12.27 -5.47 10.50
N ARG A 196 -12.23 -5.42 11.82
CA ARG A 196 -11.49 -4.41 12.60
C ARG A 196 -10.00 -4.39 12.23
N GLU A 197 -9.43 -5.57 12.01
CA GLU A 197 -8.00 -5.81 11.80
C GLU A 197 -7.48 -5.21 10.50
N ILE A 198 -8.37 -4.93 9.54
CA ILE A 198 -7.98 -4.38 8.24
C ILE A 198 -7.58 -2.90 8.35
N TYR A 199 -8.09 -2.16 9.33
CA TYR A 199 -7.87 -0.73 9.46
C TYR A 199 -6.38 -0.36 9.52
N GLY A 200 -5.61 -1.01 10.39
CA GLY A 200 -4.17 -0.76 10.53
C GLY A 200 -3.41 -1.01 9.23
N TYR A 201 -3.75 -2.06 8.48
CA TYR A 201 -3.13 -2.37 7.19
C TYR A 201 -3.49 -1.36 6.10
N VAL A 202 -4.74 -0.90 6.05
CA VAL A 202 -5.17 0.14 5.11
C VAL A 202 -4.40 1.44 5.39
N ALA A 203 -4.36 1.87 6.65
CA ALA A 203 -3.63 3.07 7.05
C ALA A 203 -2.13 2.97 6.75
N LEU A 204 -1.51 1.82 7.06
CA LEU A 204 -0.09 1.58 6.77
C LEU A 204 0.19 1.61 5.26
N THR A 205 -0.64 0.94 4.47
CA THR A 205 -0.49 0.90 3.01
C THR A 205 -0.58 2.30 2.43
N LEU A 206 -1.57 3.08 2.86
CA LEU A 206 -1.72 4.47 2.44
C LEU A 206 -0.50 5.28 2.83
N LEU A 207 -0.04 5.20 4.09
CA LEU A 207 1.17 5.89 4.53
C LEU A 207 2.33 5.60 3.59
N LEU A 208 2.60 4.32 3.33
CA LEU A 208 3.75 3.88 2.56
C LEU A 208 3.70 4.36 1.11
N VAL A 209 2.50 4.47 0.54
CA VAL A 209 2.28 4.94 -0.83
C VAL A 209 2.37 6.47 -0.93
N ILE A 210 1.66 7.21 -0.08
CA ILE A 210 1.54 8.68 -0.18
C ILE A 210 2.70 9.44 0.46
N THR A 211 3.60 8.74 1.13
CA THR A 211 4.85 9.30 1.65
C THR A 211 6.05 8.60 1.01
N ALA A 212 7.19 9.28 1.00
CA ALA A 212 8.46 8.76 0.54
C ALA A 212 9.48 8.81 1.66
N ARG A 213 10.59 8.08 1.53
CA ARG A 213 11.77 8.39 2.34
C ARG A 213 12.27 9.79 1.97
N VAL A 214 12.96 10.46 2.88
CA VAL A 214 13.46 11.84 2.65
C VAL A 214 14.35 11.97 1.40
N ASP A 215 15.10 10.91 1.08
CA ASP A 215 15.99 10.78 -0.08
C ASP A 215 15.28 10.39 -1.38
N ASP A 216 14.05 9.85 -1.32
CA ASP A 216 13.26 9.48 -2.49
C ASP A 216 12.57 10.73 -3.07
N GLN A 217 12.92 11.08 -4.32
CA GLN A 217 12.41 12.26 -5.02
C GLN A 217 11.21 11.96 -5.93
N ARG A 218 10.75 10.71 -6.00
CA ARG A 218 9.60 10.35 -6.84
C ARG A 218 8.32 10.88 -6.23
N ASP A 219 7.52 11.56 -7.04
CA ASP A 219 6.15 11.92 -6.70
C ASP A 219 5.22 10.70 -6.77
N LEU A 220 3.93 10.92 -6.49
CA LEU A 220 2.93 9.87 -6.47
C LEU A 220 2.63 9.33 -7.88
N GLU A 221 2.69 10.18 -8.91
CA GLU A 221 2.54 9.78 -10.31
C GLU A 221 3.67 8.83 -10.72
N ALA A 222 4.92 9.12 -10.36
CA ALA A 222 6.07 8.25 -10.63
C ALA A 222 6.03 6.93 -9.85
N VAL A 223 5.35 6.87 -8.70
CA VAL A 223 5.09 5.61 -7.96
C VAL A 223 4.01 4.79 -8.65
N PHE A 224 2.99 5.44 -9.21
CA PHE A 224 1.93 4.77 -9.95
C PHE A 224 2.26 4.54 -11.42
N ASP A 225 3.24 5.20 -12.02
CA ASP A 225 3.64 4.96 -13.41
C ASP A 225 4.03 3.48 -13.64
N PRO A 226 4.74 2.80 -12.72
CA PRO A 226 4.89 1.35 -12.74
C PRO A 226 3.57 0.54 -12.67
N VAL A 227 2.61 1.00 -11.86
CA VAL A 227 1.29 0.35 -11.68
C VAL A 227 0.37 0.59 -12.89
N ASN A 228 0.43 1.77 -13.50
CA ASN A 228 -0.25 2.13 -14.74
C ASN A 228 0.49 1.57 -15.96
N SER A 229 1.78 1.26 -15.81
CA SER A 229 2.57 0.54 -16.82
C SER A 229 2.42 -0.99 -16.73
N TRP A 230 1.38 -1.47 -16.03
CA TRP A 230 0.99 -2.87 -16.08
C TRP A 230 0.76 -3.32 -17.56
N PRO A 231 1.17 -4.55 -17.93
CA PRO A 231 1.77 -4.82 -19.25
C PRO A 231 0.88 -4.58 -20.48
N SER A 232 -0.45 -4.66 -20.35
CA SER A 232 -1.37 -4.42 -21.47
C SER A 232 -1.74 -2.96 -21.65
N SER A 233 -1.84 -2.20 -20.57
CA SER A 233 -2.27 -0.79 -20.60
C SER A 233 -1.09 0.15 -20.73
N GLY A 234 0.03 -0.14 -20.05
CA GLY A 234 1.24 0.66 -20.05
C GLY A 234 1.96 0.75 -21.38
N LEU A 235 2.25 -0.41 -21.97
CA LEU A 235 2.87 -0.48 -23.28
C LEU A 235 1.92 0.06 -24.36
N ALA A 236 0.61 -0.20 -24.29
CA ALA A 236 -0.36 0.34 -25.24
C ALA A 236 -0.54 1.87 -25.10
N ILE A 237 -0.57 2.41 -23.88
CA ILE A 237 -0.70 3.86 -23.63
C ILE A 237 0.60 4.56 -23.91
N LYS A 238 1.77 4.02 -23.53
CA LYS A 238 3.07 4.64 -23.81
C LYS A 238 3.41 4.53 -25.30
N SER A 239 3.05 3.44 -26.00
CA SER A 239 3.13 3.37 -27.47
C SER A 239 2.11 4.27 -28.18
N ALA A 240 0.92 4.50 -27.61
CA ALA A 240 -0.07 5.46 -28.13
C ALA A 240 0.25 6.93 -27.79
N GLN A 241 0.91 7.20 -26.66
CA GLN A 241 1.36 8.53 -26.23
C GLN A 241 2.70 8.90 -26.87
N MET A 242 3.53 7.91 -27.22
CA MET A 242 4.65 8.07 -28.16
C MET A 242 4.17 8.37 -29.60
N SER A 243 2.91 8.75 -29.82
CA SER A 243 2.40 9.09 -31.14
C SER A 243 1.48 10.32 -31.19
N ALA A 244 2.11 11.45 -31.46
CA ALA A 244 1.73 12.30 -32.59
C ALA A 244 3.00 12.90 -33.23
N ASP A 245 3.91 13.43 -32.40
CA ASP A 245 5.15 14.05 -32.89
C ASP A 245 6.26 13.04 -33.23
N GLU A 246 6.37 11.91 -32.52
CA GLU A 246 7.47 10.94 -32.75
C GLU A 246 7.21 9.97 -33.92
N LEU A 247 5.96 9.61 -34.20
CA LEU A 247 5.58 8.94 -35.46
C LEU A 247 5.74 9.85 -36.67
N SER A 248 5.83 11.17 -36.48
CA SER A 248 6.14 12.14 -37.53
C SER A 248 7.66 12.34 -37.73
N SER A 249 8.51 11.77 -36.88
CA SER A 249 9.96 11.82 -37.08
C SER A 249 10.33 10.89 -38.24
N ALA A 250 11.13 11.38 -39.19
CA ALA A 250 11.48 10.63 -40.41
C ALA A 250 12.27 9.33 -40.16
N ASN A 251 12.72 9.07 -38.93
CA ASN A 251 13.46 7.87 -38.53
C ASN A 251 13.00 7.39 -37.15
N PRO A 252 11.93 6.59 -37.03
CA PRO A 252 11.60 5.94 -35.77
C PRO A 252 12.79 5.07 -35.33
N PRO A 253 13.19 5.12 -34.04
CA PRO A 253 14.29 4.32 -33.55
C PRO A 253 13.94 2.84 -33.70
N ARG A 254 14.75 2.14 -34.50
CA ARG A 254 14.59 0.72 -34.76
C ARG A 254 14.77 -0.04 -33.44
N PRO A 255 13.90 -1.00 -33.10
CA PRO A 255 14.12 -1.89 -31.96
C PRO A 255 15.52 -2.50 -32.04
N LEU A 256 16.16 -2.63 -30.88
CA LEU A 256 17.43 -3.32 -30.81
C LEU A 256 17.22 -4.77 -31.27
N ASP A 257 18.07 -5.25 -32.18
CA ASP A 257 18.01 -6.64 -32.60
C ASP A 257 18.40 -7.57 -31.42
N PRO A 258 17.83 -8.78 -31.30
CA PRO A 258 18.10 -9.68 -30.17
C PRO A 258 19.59 -10.03 -29.99
N ASP A 259 20.35 -10.16 -31.08
CA ASP A 259 21.79 -10.43 -30.99
C ASP A 259 22.53 -9.24 -30.36
N ALA A 260 22.17 -8.02 -30.77
CA ALA A 260 22.70 -6.79 -30.18
C ALA A 260 22.30 -6.63 -28.70
N ALA A 261 21.08 -7.03 -28.32
CA ALA A 261 20.66 -7.03 -26.93
C ALA A 261 21.48 -8.02 -26.07
N ARG A 262 21.78 -9.20 -26.62
CA ARG A 262 22.68 -10.17 -25.98
C ARG A 262 24.09 -9.60 -25.85
N GLU A 263 24.64 -8.95 -26.87
CA GLU A 263 25.95 -8.30 -26.81
C GLU A 263 26.01 -7.24 -25.70
N VAL A 264 24.96 -6.41 -25.57
CA VAL A 264 24.86 -5.45 -24.47
C VAL A 264 24.90 -6.16 -23.12
N ALA A 265 24.07 -7.19 -22.90
CA ALA A 265 24.05 -7.92 -21.63
C ALA A 265 25.41 -8.55 -21.28
N VAL A 266 26.11 -9.13 -22.27
CA VAL A 266 27.46 -9.69 -22.10
C VAL A 266 28.47 -8.60 -21.74
N ALA A 267 28.43 -7.45 -22.42
CA ALA A 267 29.32 -6.33 -22.15
C ALA A 267 29.05 -5.74 -20.75
N THR A 268 27.79 -5.55 -20.38
CA THR A 268 27.38 -5.09 -19.05
C THR A 268 27.85 -6.04 -17.95
N ARG A 269 27.75 -7.37 -18.15
CA ARG A 269 28.28 -8.38 -17.22
C ARG A 269 29.78 -8.16 -16.92
N ARG A 270 30.59 -7.85 -17.92
CA ARG A 270 32.02 -7.54 -17.76
C ARG A 270 32.23 -6.22 -17.00
N LEU A 271 31.39 -5.21 -17.23
CA LEU A 271 31.47 -3.95 -16.49
C LEU A 271 31.11 -4.12 -15.01
N ILE A 272 30.11 -4.95 -14.70
CA ILE A 272 29.72 -5.25 -13.32
C ILE A 272 30.89 -5.80 -12.53
N THR A 273 31.72 -6.68 -13.11
CA THR A 273 32.90 -7.22 -12.42
C THR A 273 33.98 -6.18 -12.10
N ARG A 274 33.98 -5.04 -12.81
CA ARG A 274 34.98 -3.99 -12.65
C ARG A 274 34.50 -2.83 -11.78
N ILE A 275 33.26 -2.39 -11.94
CA ILE A 275 32.71 -1.16 -11.34
C ILE A 275 31.62 -1.49 -10.30
N GLY A 276 31.05 -2.69 -10.33
CA GLY A 276 29.92 -3.08 -9.49
C GLY A 276 28.58 -2.66 -10.08
N TRP A 277 27.52 -3.38 -9.73
CA TRP A 277 26.17 -3.11 -10.27
C TRP A 277 25.64 -1.76 -9.81
N THR A 278 25.85 -1.36 -8.56
CA THR A 278 25.26 -0.15 -7.97
C THR A 278 25.73 1.12 -8.67
N GLU A 279 27.02 1.20 -8.97
CA GLU A 279 27.65 2.37 -9.59
C GLU A 279 27.40 2.47 -11.10
N LEU A 280 27.06 1.35 -11.74
CA LEU A 280 26.90 1.29 -13.20
C LEU A 280 25.65 2.06 -13.70
N SER A 281 25.82 2.95 -14.65
CA SER A 281 24.75 3.74 -15.29
C SER A 281 24.50 3.30 -16.74
N LEU A 282 23.32 3.61 -17.30
CA LEU A 282 23.04 3.33 -18.71
C LEU A 282 23.94 4.13 -19.65
N SER A 283 24.40 5.32 -19.24
CA SER A 283 25.35 6.13 -20.01
C SER A 283 26.74 5.48 -20.09
N GLU A 284 27.23 4.88 -19.02
CA GLU A 284 28.49 4.11 -19.04
C GLU A 284 28.37 2.85 -19.92
N ILE A 285 27.23 2.19 -19.88
CA ILE A 285 26.95 1.03 -20.74
C ILE A 285 26.89 1.48 -22.20
N ALA A 286 26.28 2.63 -22.49
CA ALA A 286 26.22 3.21 -23.82
C ALA A 286 27.62 3.49 -24.39
N VAL A 287 28.52 4.05 -23.57
CA VAL A 287 29.92 4.32 -23.95
C VAL A 287 30.65 3.03 -24.33
N VAL A 288 30.45 1.95 -23.57
CA VAL A 288 31.19 0.68 -23.76
C VAL A 288 30.62 -0.14 -24.91
N THR A 289 29.31 -0.13 -25.08
CA THR A 289 28.62 -0.94 -26.09
C THR A 289 28.49 -0.22 -27.44
N GLY A 290 28.67 1.10 -27.47
CA GLY A 290 28.47 1.92 -28.65
C GLY A 290 27.00 2.20 -28.98
N PHE A 291 26.05 1.65 -28.21
CA PHE A 291 24.62 1.95 -28.38
C PHE A 291 24.26 3.23 -27.64
N PRO A 292 23.49 4.15 -28.25
CA PRO A 292 22.98 5.32 -27.54
C PRO A 292 22.18 4.94 -26.29
N GLU A 293 22.30 5.71 -25.22
CA GLU A 293 21.57 5.48 -23.97
C GLU A 293 20.05 5.39 -24.19
N ARG A 294 19.51 6.21 -25.10
CA ARG A 294 18.10 6.14 -25.52
C ARG A 294 17.74 4.77 -26.12
N THR A 295 18.59 4.20 -26.96
CA THR A 295 18.39 2.86 -27.54
C THR A 295 18.37 1.79 -26.46
N LEU A 296 19.27 1.90 -25.47
CA LEU A 296 19.31 0.99 -24.33
C LEU A 296 18.08 1.12 -23.45
N ALA A 297 17.62 2.33 -23.16
CA ALA A 297 16.41 2.59 -22.39
C ALA A 297 15.16 2.07 -23.12
N GLN A 298 15.09 2.22 -24.45
CA GLN A 298 13.99 1.68 -25.24
C GLN A 298 14.00 0.15 -25.28
N ALA A 299 15.18 -0.46 -25.40
CA ALA A 299 15.33 -1.90 -25.44
C ALA A 299 14.99 -2.53 -24.08
N PHE A 300 15.71 -2.13 -23.04
CA PHE A 300 15.63 -2.77 -21.73
C PHE A 300 14.58 -2.16 -20.81
N GLY A 301 13.98 -1.02 -21.18
CA GLY A 301 13.03 -0.26 -20.35
C GLY A 301 13.69 0.48 -19.19
N SER A 302 14.55 -0.22 -18.44
CA SER A 302 15.26 0.30 -17.26
C SER A 302 16.55 -0.48 -17.01
N LYS A 303 17.40 0.03 -16.10
CA LYS A 303 18.54 -0.73 -15.57
C LYS A 303 18.09 -2.06 -14.94
N SER A 304 16.92 -2.11 -14.30
CA SER A 304 16.37 -3.36 -13.78
C SER A 304 16.05 -4.34 -14.89
N GLY A 305 15.48 -3.87 -16.01
CA GLY A 305 15.24 -4.70 -17.20
C GLY A 305 16.54 -5.28 -17.77
N LEU A 306 17.61 -4.50 -17.81
CA LEU A 306 18.92 -5.02 -18.18
C LEU A 306 19.46 -6.05 -17.17
N ALA A 307 19.21 -5.86 -15.88
CA ALA A 307 19.53 -6.85 -14.84
C ALA A 307 18.83 -8.18 -15.09
N MET A 308 17.55 -8.15 -15.46
CA MET A 308 16.80 -9.34 -15.86
C MET A 308 17.44 -10.01 -17.07
N ALA A 309 17.78 -9.25 -18.12
CA ALA A 309 18.42 -9.82 -19.30
C ALA A 309 19.75 -10.51 -18.95
N ILE A 310 20.55 -9.94 -18.04
CA ILE A 310 21.80 -10.54 -17.56
C ILE A 310 21.52 -11.80 -16.72
N PHE A 311 20.53 -11.76 -15.84
CA PHE A 311 20.11 -12.91 -15.04
C PHE A 311 19.68 -14.08 -15.93
N GLU A 312 18.76 -13.84 -16.86
CA GLU A 312 18.25 -14.81 -17.82
C GLU A 312 19.37 -15.39 -18.69
N LEU A 313 20.28 -14.54 -19.17
CA LEU A 313 21.46 -14.96 -19.93
C LEU A 313 22.36 -15.90 -19.11
N ASN A 314 22.66 -15.55 -17.86
CA ASN A 314 23.53 -16.36 -17.00
C ASN A 314 22.88 -17.72 -16.68
N VAL A 315 21.58 -17.74 -16.42
CA VAL A 315 20.84 -18.98 -16.17
C VAL A 315 20.80 -19.84 -17.42
N SER A 316 20.50 -19.27 -18.59
CA SER A 316 20.46 -19.98 -19.86
C SER A 316 21.82 -20.58 -20.23
N GLU A 317 22.91 -19.80 -20.14
CA GLU A 317 24.26 -20.29 -20.46
C GLU A 317 24.68 -21.43 -19.52
N ARG A 318 24.33 -21.37 -18.23
CA ARG A 318 24.62 -22.45 -17.27
C ARG A 318 23.75 -23.67 -17.51
N PHE A 319 22.50 -23.48 -17.92
CA PHE A 319 21.60 -24.58 -18.24
C PHE A 319 22.03 -25.33 -19.50
N GLU A 320 22.47 -24.62 -20.54
CA GLU A 320 23.03 -25.24 -21.76
C GLU A 320 24.26 -26.11 -21.48
N MET A 321 24.97 -25.83 -20.39
CA MET A 321 26.10 -26.64 -19.92
C MET A 321 25.70 -27.84 -19.06
N LEU A 322 24.44 -27.93 -18.60
CA LEU A 322 23.96 -29.10 -17.88
C LEU A 322 23.69 -30.25 -18.85
N GLU A 323 24.23 -31.43 -18.54
CA GLU A 323 23.82 -32.65 -19.21
C GLU A 323 22.37 -32.98 -18.82
N ARG A 324 21.44 -32.93 -19.78
CA ARG A 324 20.05 -33.32 -19.55
C ARG A 324 19.99 -34.78 -19.11
N THR A 325 19.31 -35.02 -17.99
CA THR A 325 19.17 -36.37 -17.43
C THR A 325 18.17 -37.22 -18.20
N GLY A 326 17.30 -36.58 -18.99
CA GLY A 326 16.15 -37.21 -19.63
C GLY A 326 14.96 -37.40 -18.68
N ASP A 327 15.10 -37.03 -17.40
CA ASP A 327 14.04 -36.99 -16.42
C ASP A 327 13.55 -35.53 -16.23
N PRO A 328 12.35 -35.15 -16.76
CA PRO A 328 11.93 -33.77 -16.82
C PRO A 328 11.85 -33.06 -15.46
N ILE A 329 11.41 -33.76 -14.41
CA ILE A 329 11.34 -33.16 -13.07
C ILE A 329 12.73 -32.94 -12.45
N THR A 330 13.69 -33.81 -12.73
CA THR A 330 15.08 -33.64 -12.31
C THR A 330 15.74 -32.48 -13.05
N ASP A 331 15.53 -32.38 -14.37
CA ASP A 331 16.00 -31.25 -15.17
C ASP A 331 15.37 -29.92 -14.68
N LEU A 332 14.07 -29.90 -14.36
CA LEU A 332 13.38 -28.72 -13.81
C LEU A 332 13.98 -28.29 -12.46
N ARG A 333 14.24 -29.23 -11.55
CA ARG A 333 14.88 -28.93 -10.25
C ARG A 333 16.29 -28.36 -10.44
N ALA A 334 17.08 -28.93 -11.34
CA ALA A 334 18.41 -28.44 -11.63
C ALA A 334 18.38 -26.99 -12.14
N MET A 335 17.41 -26.65 -13.00
CA MET A 335 17.21 -25.26 -13.45
C MET A 335 16.87 -24.30 -12.30
N LEU A 336 15.94 -24.70 -11.44
CA LEU A 336 15.52 -23.88 -10.30
C LEU A 336 16.68 -23.62 -9.35
N GLU A 337 17.53 -24.63 -9.09
CA GLU A 337 18.73 -24.48 -8.27
C GLU A 337 19.77 -23.57 -8.95
N LEU A 338 19.98 -23.69 -10.26
CA LEU A 338 20.87 -22.76 -10.99
C LEU A 338 20.42 -21.31 -10.88
N SER A 339 19.11 -21.07 -10.97
CA SER A 339 18.55 -19.73 -10.81
C SER A 339 18.61 -19.24 -9.37
N ALA A 340 18.35 -20.10 -8.38
CA ALA A 340 18.55 -19.78 -6.97
C ALA A 340 20.01 -19.36 -6.71
N GLU A 341 20.96 -20.13 -7.23
CA GLU A 341 22.38 -19.84 -7.12
C GLU A 341 22.77 -18.52 -7.79
N GLU A 342 22.21 -18.23 -8.96
CA GLU A 342 22.48 -16.96 -9.64
C GLU A 342 21.94 -15.76 -8.86
N LEU A 343 20.75 -15.87 -8.26
CA LEU A 343 20.17 -14.84 -7.40
C LEU A 343 21.03 -14.60 -6.15
N ARG A 344 21.50 -15.67 -5.51
CA ARG A 344 22.40 -15.59 -4.33
C ARG A 344 23.75 -14.99 -4.67
N ARG A 345 24.32 -15.35 -5.83
CA ARG A 345 25.64 -14.88 -6.30
C ARG A 345 25.66 -13.39 -6.60
N SER A 346 24.54 -12.84 -7.04
CA SER A 346 24.43 -11.43 -7.44
C SER A 346 23.28 -10.70 -6.73
N PRO A 347 23.41 -10.39 -5.42
CA PRO A 347 22.35 -9.74 -4.62
C PRO A 347 21.73 -8.49 -5.25
N ALA A 348 22.57 -7.67 -5.89
CA ALA A 348 22.15 -6.42 -6.51
C ALA A 348 21.34 -6.64 -7.79
N ILE A 349 21.67 -7.68 -8.57
CA ILE A 349 20.87 -8.11 -9.73
C ILE A 349 19.56 -8.71 -9.23
N ALA A 350 19.60 -9.57 -8.20
CA ALA A 350 18.43 -10.20 -7.62
C ALA A 350 17.41 -9.16 -7.12
N GLN A 351 17.86 -8.11 -6.44
CA GLN A 351 17.01 -6.99 -6.02
C GLN A 351 16.36 -6.29 -7.23
N SER A 352 17.11 -6.03 -8.30
CA SER A 352 16.58 -5.44 -9.53
C SER A 352 15.55 -6.35 -10.22
N VAL A 353 15.76 -7.66 -10.22
CA VAL A 353 14.81 -8.65 -10.76
C VAL A 353 13.53 -8.68 -9.92
N VAL A 354 13.62 -8.66 -8.58
CA VAL A 354 12.44 -8.56 -7.71
C VAL A 354 11.63 -7.31 -7.98
N LEU A 355 12.28 -6.16 -8.18
CA LEU A 355 11.57 -4.91 -8.50
C LEU A 355 10.76 -5.03 -9.80
N LEU A 356 11.25 -5.76 -10.80
CA LEU A 356 10.47 -6.02 -12.02
C LEU A 356 9.28 -6.95 -11.77
N TYR A 357 9.49 -8.04 -11.02
CA TYR A 357 8.41 -8.99 -10.72
C TYR A 357 7.34 -8.42 -9.78
N ALA A 358 7.72 -7.50 -8.89
CA ALA A 358 6.81 -6.73 -8.05
C ALA A 358 6.08 -5.61 -8.82
N GLY A 359 6.37 -5.42 -10.11
CA GLY A 359 5.75 -4.38 -10.93
C GLY A 359 6.24 -2.96 -10.60
N ALA A 360 7.38 -2.82 -9.92
CA ALA A 360 7.98 -1.53 -9.55
C ALA A 360 8.92 -0.97 -10.64
N ALA A 361 9.12 -1.68 -11.75
CA ALA A 361 9.95 -1.27 -12.88
C ALA A 361 9.36 -1.75 -14.22
N THR A 362 9.67 -1.03 -15.30
CA THR A 362 9.27 -1.36 -16.68
C THR A 362 9.85 -2.71 -17.10
N ARG A 363 8.99 -3.63 -17.57
CA ARG A 363 9.42 -4.94 -18.08
C ARG A 363 10.30 -4.80 -19.32
N VAL A 364 11.23 -5.75 -19.48
CA VAL A 364 11.96 -5.98 -20.72
C VAL A 364 10.95 -6.34 -21.82
N LEU A 365 11.17 -5.87 -23.04
CA LEU A 365 10.44 -6.36 -24.21
C LEU A 365 10.62 -7.90 -24.28
N PRO A 366 9.54 -8.70 -24.22
CA PRO A 366 9.64 -10.17 -24.27
C PRO A 366 10.48 -10.68 -25.44
N GLU A 367 10.49 -9.92 -26.54
CA GLU A 367 11.21 -10.21 -27.77
C GLU A 367 12.75 -10.08 -27.64
N LEU A 368 13.24 -9.32 -26.67
CA LEU A 368 14.68 -9.16 -26.40
C LEU A 368 15.24 -10.24 -25.49
N VAL A 369 14.36 -11.03 -24.87
CA VAL A 369 14.74 -12.21 -24.09
C VAL A 369 14.39 -13.44 -24.92
N GLN A 370 15.00 -13.59 -26.11
CA GLN A 370 14.89 -14.82 -26.90
C GLN A 370 15.30 -16.07 -26.10
N HIS A 371 16.13 -15.88 -25.06
CA HIS A 371 16.55 -16.88 -24.09
C HIS A 371 15.77 -16.77 -22.77
N SER A 372 14.45 -16.57 -22.83
CA SER A 372 13.66 -16.55 -21.61
C SER A 372 13.69 -17.94 -20.99
N SER A 373 14.32 -18.07 -19.82
CA SER A 373 14.33 -19.33 -19.07
C SER A 373 12.89 -19.80 -18.79
N TYR A 374 11.91 -18.90 -18.80
CA TYR A 374 10.48 -19.21 -18.68
C TYR A 374 10.00 -20.26 -19.69
N SER A 375 10.39 -20.19 -20.97
CA SER A 375 9.96 -21.17 -21.96
C SER A 375 10.56 -22.56 -21.68
N THR A 376 11.80 -22.60 -21.21
CA THR A 376 12.49 -23.82 -20.78
C THR A 376 11.84 -24.40 -19.52
N TYR A 377 11.50 -23.57 -18.52
CA TYR A 377 10.76 -23.99 -17.32
C TYR A 377 9.39 -24.57 -17.71
N MET A 378 8.68 -23.89 -18.60
CA MET A 378 7.39 -24.34 -19.13
C MET A 378 7.51 -25.69 -19.82
N THR A 379 8.54 -25.85 -20.65
CA THR A 379 8.78 -27.09 -21.41
C THR A 379 9.07 -28.24 -20.46
N CYS A 380 9.99 -28.09 -19.52
CA CYS A 380 10.31 -29.15 -18.55
C CYS A 380 9.08 -29.52 -17.70
N ALA A 381 8.26 -28.54 -17.30
CA ALA A 381 7.08 -28.81 -16.50
C ALA A 381 5.93 -29.46 -17.29
N LEU A 382 5.76 -29.10 -18.57
CA LEU A 382 4.84 -29.80 -19.48
C LEU A 382 5.30 -31.24 -19.74
N GLU A 383 6.60 -31.46 -19.95
CA GLU A 383 7.20 -32.79 -20.09
C GLU A 383 7.01 -33.63 -18.81
N ALA A 384 7.25 -33.05 -17.63
CA ALA A 384 7.03 -33.72 -16.35
C ALA A 384 5.56 -34.10 -16.16
N LYS A 385 4.63 -33.21 -16.52
CA LYS A 385 3.19 -33.51 -16.49
C LYS A 385 2.83 -34.65 -17.45
N ALA A 386 3.37 -34.64 -18.67
CA ALA A 386 3.14 -35.70 -19.65
C ALA A 386 3.71 -37.05 -19.19
N ALA A 387 4.81 -37.04 -18.42
CA ALA A 387 5.41 -38.21 -17.80
C ALA A 387 4.66 -38.70 -16.53
N GLY A 388 3.56 -38.05 -16.12
CA GLY A 388 2.81 -38.39 -14.92
C GLY A 388 3.52 -38.03 -13.61
N GLN A 389 4.49 -37.10 -13.67
CA GLN A 389 5.25 -36.61 -12.51
C GLN A 389 4.60 -35.38 -11.87
N PHE A 390 3.53 -34.85 -12.46
CA PHE A 390 2.66 -33.84 -11.87
C PHE A 390 1.21 -34.29 -11.96
N ASP A 391 0.36 -33.68 -11.13
CA ASP A 391 -1.07 -33.93 -11.15
C ASP A 391 -1.68 -33.59 -12.52
N ALA A 392 -2.64 -34.40 -12.96
CA ALA A 392 -3.23 -34.31 -14.29
C ALA A 392 -3.98 -32.99 -14.52
N ASP A 393 -4.52 -32.38 -13.47
CA ASP A 393 -5.25 -31.11 -13.48
C ASP A 393 -4.38 -29.88 -13.23
N LEU A 394 -3.06 -30.04 -13.02
CA LEU A 394 -2.14 -28.92 -12.77
C LEU A 394 -2.16 -27.91 -13.93
N ASP A 395 -2.48 -26.64 -13.63
CA ASP A 395 -2.23 -25.53 -14.53
C ASP A 395 -0.73 -25.16 -14.51
N VAL A 396 0.01 -25.71 -15.47
CA VAL A 396 1.47 -25.55 -15.56
C VAL A 396 1.88 -24.08 -15.69
N ALA A 397 1.08 -23.25 -16.36
CA ALA A 397 1.41 -21.84 -16.57
C ALA A 397 1.38 -21.05 -15.25
N SER A 398 0.28 -21.20 -14.50
CA SER A 398 0.13 -20.60 -13.17
C SER A 398 1.12 -21.17 -12.17
N PHE A 399 1.42 -22.47 -12.26
CA PHE A 399 2.41 -23.14 -11.42
C PHE A 399 3.81 -22.57 -11.61
N ILE A 400 4.33 -22.52 -12.85
CA ILE A 400 5.67 -21.97 -13.13
C ILE A 400 5.76 -20.50 -12.73
N ALA A 401 4.72 -19.71 -13.01
CA ALA A 401 4.69 -18.31 -12.56
C ALA A 401 4.80 -18.18 -11.03
N THR A 402 4.17 -19.10 -10.28
CA THR A 402 4.23 -19.13 -8.82
C THR A 402 5.59 -19.58 -8.31
N VAL A 403 6.16 -20.63 -8.90
CA VAL A 403 7.51 -21.13 -8.57
C VAL A 403 8.56 -20.04 -8.76
N LEU A 404 8.55 -19.32 -9.88
CA LEU A 404 9.51 -18.24 -10.15
C LEU A 404 9.37 -17.05 -9.18
N ARG A 405 8.14 -16.73 -8.75
CA ARG A 405 7.92 -15.72 -7.70
C ARG A 405 8.49 -16.16 -6.35
N LEU A 406 8.26 -17.41 -5.95
CA LEU A 406 8.81 -17.97 -4.72
C LEU A 406 10.33 -18.04 -4.76
N LEU A 407 10.90 -18.44 -5.90
CA LEU A 407 12.34 -18.47 -6.13
C LEU A 407 12.99 -17.12 -5.84
N LEU A 408 12.37 -16.03 -6.32
CA LEU A 408 12.84 -14.68 -6.05
C LEU A 408 12.67 -14.27 -4.59
N LEU A 409 11.53 -14.57 -3.98
CA LEU A 409 11.26 -14.25 -2.58
C LEU A 409 12.22 -14.99 -1.64
N GLU A 410 12.53 -16.26 -1.90
CA GLU A 410 13.40 -17.07 -1.07
C GLU A 410 14.88 -16.74 -1.26
N ASN A 411 15.33 -16.41 -2.47
CA ASN A 411 16.76 -16.25 -2.77
C ASN A 411 17.22 -14.79 -2.81
N CYS A 412 16.32 -13.83 -2.62
CA CYS A 412 16.73 -12.45 -2.41
C CYS A 412 17.27 -12.21 -1.00
N PRO A 413 18.22 -11.26 -0.83
CA PRO A 413 18.78 -10.94 0.48
C PRO A 413 17.66 -10.61 1.46
N SER A 414 17.50 -11.45 2.48
CA SER A 414 16.54 -11.21 3.54
C SER A 414 17.05 -10.07 4.43
N PRO A 415 16.24 -9.04 4.71
CA PRO A 415 16.62 -8.00 5.67
C PRO A 415 16.86 -8.56 7.08
N THR A 416 16.34 -9.76 7.36
CA THR A 416 16.53 -10.45 8.65
C THR A 416 17.79 -11.30 8.72
N GLY A 417 18.53 -11.46 7.61
CA GLY A 417 19.72 -12.30 7.53
C GLY A 417 19.46 -13.81 7.70
N ARG A 418 18.20 -14.24 7.80
CA ARG A 418 17.85 -15.67 7.81
C ARG A 418 18.05 -16.25 6.42
N GLU A 419 18.86 -17.29 6.33
CA GLU A 419 18.96 -18.12 5.14
C GLU A 419 17.62 -18.84 4.94
N ASN A 420 16.99 -18.62 3.78
CA ASN A 420 15.83 -19.40 3.38
C ASN A 420 16.33 -20.74 2.85
N SER A 421 15.80 -21.84 3.40
CA SER A 421 16.26 -23.20 3.11
C SER A 421 15.84 -23.74 1.74
N GLY A 422 15.30 -22.92 0.82
CA GLY A 422 14.73 -23.37 -0.46
C GLY A 422 13.53 -24.33 -0.30
N SER A 423 12.99 -24.45 0.91
CA SER A 423 12.06 -25.50 1.28
C SER A 423 10.65 -25.27 0.73
N SER A 424 10.26 -24.02 0.45
CA SER A 424 8.92 -23.74 -0.07
C SER A 424 8.80 -24.12 -1.54
N ILE A 425 9.88 -24.02 -2.33
CA ILE A 425 9.87 -24.45 -3.74
C ILE A 425 9.68 -25.96 -3.83
N GLU A 426 10.43 -26.74 -3.05
CA GLU A 426 10.28 -28.19 -3.01
C GLU A 426 8.92 -28.62 -2.44
N LEU A 427 8.41 -27.91 -1.42
CA LEU A 427 7.05 -28.13 -0.92
C LEU A 427 6.00 -27.88 -2.02
N LEU A 428 6.17 -26.81 -2.81
CA LEU A 428 5.28 -26.50 -3.92
C LEU A 428 5.36 -27.54 -5.04
N LEU A 429 6.56 -28.02 -5.40
CA LEU A 429 6.75 -29.11 -6.36
C LEU A 429 6.00 -30.37 -5.91
N ARG A 430 6.16 -30.78 -4.64
CA ARG A 430 5.45 -31.94 -4.08
C ARG A 430 3.94 -31.73 -4.02
N GLY A 431 3.50 -30.51 -3.70
CA GLY A 431 2.08 -30.14 -3.70
C GLY A 431 1.44 -30.21 -5.09
N ALA A 432 2.24 -30.16 -6.16
CA ALA A 432 1.81 -30.34 -7.54
C ALA A 432 1.95 -31.79 -8.04
N GLY A 433 2.30 -32.74 -7.16
CA GLY A 433 2.46 -34.16 -7.49
C GLY A 433 3.90 -34.61 -7.79
N ALA A 434 4.90 -33.74 -7.70
CA ALA A 434 6.29 -34.12 -7.99
C ALA A 434 6.80 -35.23 -7.05
N PRO A 435 7.46 -36.27 -7.59
CA PRO A 435 8.15 -37.26 -6.74
C PRO A 435 9.27 -36.56 -5.96
N PRO A 436 9.61 -37.02 -4.74
CA PRO A 436 10.70 -36.44 -3.97
C PRO A 436 12.02 -36.52 -4.76
N PRO A 437 12.97 -35.58 -4.54
CA PRO A 437 14.27 -35.63 -5.19
C PRO A 437 14.98 -36.94 -4.81
N PRO A 438 15.80 -37.51 -5.71
CA PRO A 438 16.65 -38.63 -5.36
C PRO A 438 17.55 -38.26 -4.17
N PRO A 439 17.90 -39.22 -3.29
CA PRO A 439 18.83 -38.96 -2.21
C PRO A 439 20.16 -38.45 -2.79
N ALA A 440 20.74 -37.42 -2.17
CA ALA A 440 22.05 -36.91 -2.56
C ALA A 440 23.08 -38.06 -2.50
N ALA A 441 23.77 -38.28 -3.62
CA ALA A 441 24.76 -39.35 -3.80
C ALA A 441 26.05 -39.10 -3.00
#